data_AF-A0A484ZHG0-F1
#
_entry.id   AF-A0A484ZHG0-F1
#
_cell.length_a   1.000
_cell.length_b   1.000
_cell.length_c   1.000
_cell.angle_alpha   90.00
_cell.angle_beta   90.00
_cell.angle_gamma   90.00
#
_symmetry.space_group_name_H-M   'P 1'
#
loop_
_entity.id
_entity.type
_entity.pdbx_description
1 polymer ?
#
loop_
_entity_poly.entity_id
_entity_poly.type
_entity_poly.pdbx_seq_one_letter_code
_entity_poly.pdbx_strand_id
1 'polypeptide(L)'
;MNTEGYEHYLLLDLALTASNEELANKVESAIPLIQSSTVNLLTNMNYSDIRSMSVVELRQKLLDEYKKAYEELKMTVTFNDVLISKMVFQ
;
A
#
# COMPACT_ATOMS: atom_id res chain seq x y z
N MET A 1 -11.34 33.72 11.12
CA MET A 1 -11.54 32.27 11.28
C MET A 1 -10.42 31.60 10.51
N ASN A 2 -9.34 31.22 11.20
CA ASN A 2 -8.28 30.42 10.59
C ASN A 2 -8.65 28.97 10.84
N THR A 3 -9.25 28.31 9.85
CA THR A 3 -9.27 26.84 9.81
C THR A 3 -7.94 26.40 9.24
N GLU A 4 -6.90 26.38 10.09
CA GLU A 4 -5.74 25.55 9.81
C GLU A 4 -6.27 24.12 9.65
N GLY A 5 -6.18 23.59 8.43
CA GLY A 5 -6.69 22.28 8.10
C GLY A 5 -6.02 21.24 8.98
N TYR A 6 -6.81 20.53 9.78
CA TYR A 6 -6.31 19.43 10.60
C TYR A 6 -5.53 18.45 9.72
N GLU A 7 -4.28 18.16 10.08
CA GLU A 7 -3.56 17.06 9.46
C GLU A 7 -4.35 15.78 9.72
N HIS A 8 -4.71 15.10 8.65
CA HIS A 8 -5.44 13.85 8.71
C HIS A 8 -4.46 12.69 8.60
N TYR A 9 -4.49 11.78 9.57
CA TYR A 9 -3.59 10.63 9.57
C TYR A 9 -4.32 9.37 9.14
N LEU A 10 -3.62 8.55 8.36
CA LEU A 10 -4.03 7.20 8.01
C LEU A 10 -2.91 6.25 8.46
N LEU A 11 -3.25 5.35 9.38
CA LEU A 11 -2.40 4.23 9.74
C LEU A 11 -2.89 2.97 9.04
N LEU A 12 -1.98 2.35 8.28
CA LEU A 12 -2.24 1.14 7.53
C LEU A 12 -1.24 0.06 7.97
N ASP A 13 -1.77 -1.12 8.29
CA ASP A 13 -0.97 -2.33 8.53
C ASP A 13 -1.26 -3.33 7.41
N LEU A 14 -0.20 -3.85 6.81
CA LEU A 14 -0.26 -4.67 5.60
C LEU A 14 0.43 -6.01 5.85
N ALA A 15 -0.20 -7.08 5.36
CA ALA A 15 0.43 -8.39 5.25
C ALA A 15 0.52 -8.80 3.78
N LEU A 16 1.68 -9.32 3.39
CA LEU A 16 1.91 -9.85 2.05
C LEU A 16 1.89 -11.38 2.12
N THR A 17 1.22 -12.02 1.17
CA THR A 17 1.21 -13.48 1.06
C THR A 17 2.15 -13.92 -0.05
N ALA A 18 2.85 -15.02 0.17
CA ALA A 18 3.71 -15.67 -0.81
C ALA A 18 3.38 -17.16 -0.90
N SER A 19 3.48 -17.74 -2.08
CA SER A 19 3.05 -19.13 -2.34
C SER A 19 4.06 -20.17 -1.86
N ASN A 20 5.29 -19.76 -1.56
CA ASN A 20 6.33 -20.59 -0.99
C ASN A 20 7.35 -19.75 -0.19
N GLU A 21 8.21 -20.45 0.55
CA GLU A 21 9.22 -19.86 1.42
C GLU A 21 10.29 -19.05 0.65
N GLU A 22 10.66 -19.48 -0.56
CA GLU A 22 11.63 -18.75 -1.38
C GLU A 22 11.11 -17.36 -1.76
N LEU A 23 9.85 -17.29 -2.18
CA LEU A 23 9.17 -16.03 -2.48
C LEU A 23 8.96 -15.20 -1.22
N ALA A 24 8.59 -15.82 -0.09
CA ALA A 24 8.47 -15.13 1.19
C ALA A 24 9.78 -14.43 1.59
N ASN A 25 10.93 -15.11 1.44
CA ASN A 25 12.24 -14.52 1.71
C ASN A 25 12.58 -13.37 0.75
N LYS A 26 12.11 -13.43 -0.50
CA LYS A 26 12.27 -12.35 -1.48
C LYS A 26 11.33 -11.16 -1.20
N VAL A 27 10.18 -11.39 -0.57
CA VAL A 27 9.27 -10.31 -0.14
C VAL A 27 9.94 -9.42 0.89
N GLU A 28 10.67 -9.98 1.86
CA GLU A 28 11.41 -9.20 2.87
C GLU A 28 12.34 -8.16 2.23
N SER A 29 13.05 -8.54 1.16
CA SER A 29 13.94 -7.63 0.42
C SER A 29 13.18 -6.55 -0.36
N ALA A 30 11.90 -6.77 -0.66
CA ALA A 30 11.04 -5.85 -1.40
C ALA A 30 10.18 -4.95 -0.50
N ILE A 31 10.19 -5.15 0.84
CA ILE A 31 9.45 -4.31 1.79
C ILE A 31 9.70 -2.80 1.56
N PRO A 32 10.94 -2.31 1.34
CA PRO A 32 11.17 -0.90 1.09
C PRO A 32 10.45 -0.37 -0.16
N LEU A 33 10.38 -1.18 -1.23
CA LEU A 33 9.67 -0.83 -2.46
C LEU A 33 8.16 -0.77 -2.22
N ILE A 34 7.61 -1.72 -1.48
CA ILE A 34 6.19 -1.75 -1.12
C ILE A 34 5.83 -0.52 -0.27
N GLN A 35 6.66 -0.19 0.72
CA GLN A 35 6.45 0.98 1.58
C GLN A 35 6.50 2.28 0.80
N SER A 36 7.52 2.48 -0.04
CA SER A 36 7.65 3.70 -0.85
C SER A 36 6.49 3.85 -1.83
N SER A 37 6.08 2.76 -2.47
CA SER A 37 4.94 2.72 -3.39
C SER A 37 3.62 3.02 -2.68
N THR A 38 3.42 2.50 -1.46
CA THR A 38 2.24 2.79 -0.63
C THR A 38 2.15 4.28 -0.31
N VAL A 39 3.26 4.86 0.14
CA VAL A 39 3.33 6.31 0.43
C VAL A 39 3.02 7.09 -0.84
N ASN A 40 3.70 6.79 -1.95
CA ASN A 40 3.50 7.48 -3.22
C ASN A 40 2.04 7.44 -3.69
N LEU A 41 1.38 6.28 -3.63
CA LEU A 41 -0.03 6.16 -3.97
C LEU A 41 -0.90 7.07 -3.10
N LEU A 42 -0.77 6.96 -1.78
CA LEU A 42 -1.68 7.62 -0.84
C LEU A 42 -1.45 9.13 -0.76
N THR A 43 -0.20 9.60 -0.87
CA THR A 43 0.10 11.05 -0.84
C THR A 43 -0.38 11.78 -2.08
N ASN A 44 -0.62 11.06 -3.18
CA ASN A 44 -1.16 11.62 -4.42
C ASN A 44 -2.70 11.56 -4.48
N MET A 45 -3.37 11.15 -3.39
CA MET A 45 -4.82 11.06 -3.29
C MET A 45 -5.37 12.06 -2.26
N ASN A 46 -6.61 12.54 -2.45
CA ASN A 46 -7.25 13.35 -1.42
C ASN A 46 -7.69 12.46 -0.26
N TYR A 47 -7.52 12.93 0.97
CA TYR A 47 -7.92 12.19 2.16
C TYR A 47 -9.40 11.78 2.17
N SER A 48 -10.29 12.67 1.72
CA SER A 48 -11.73 12.38 1.60
C SER A 48 -12.01 11.18 0.71
N ASP A 49 -11.24 11.05 -0.37
CA ASP A 49 -11.42 9.99 -1.35
C ASP A 49 -10.99 8.66 -0.74
N ILE A 50 -9.82 8.62 -0.10
CA ILE A 50 -9.30 7.42 0.59
C ILE A 50 -10.30 6.97 1.67
N ARG A 51 -10.83 7.90 2.46
CA ARG A 51 -11.79 7.59 3.54
C ARG A 51 -13.12 7.04 3.04
N SER A 52 -13.51 7.39 1.82
CA SER A 52 -14.74 6.90 1.18
C SER A 52 -14.58 5.52 0.53
N MET A 53 -13.34 5.06 0.31
CA MET A 53 -13.08 3.78 -0.34
C MET A 53 -13.40 2.61 0.58
N SER A 54 -13.96 1.56 -0.01
CA SER A 54 -13.99 0.27 0.64
C SER A 54 -12.57 -0.30 0.76
N VAL A 55 -12.39 -1.19 1.75
CA VAL A 55 -11.13 -1.93 1.93
C VAL A 55 -10.74 -2.69 0.66
N VAL A 56 -11.71 -3.24 -0.07
CA VAL A 56 -11.49 -3.98 -1.32
C VAL A 56 -10.93 -3.07 -2.41
N GLU A 57 -11.48 -1.86 -2.58
CA GLU A 57 -11.00 -0.89 -3.56
C GLU A 57 -9.60 -0.39 -3.23
N LEU A 58 -9.34 -0.05 -1.96
CA LEU A 58 -8.01 0.38 -1.53
C LEU A 58 -6.98 -0.73 -1.75
N ARG A 59 -7.31 -1.97 -1.40
CA ARG A 59 -6.46 -3.14 -1.63
C ARG A 59 -6.11 -3.33 -3.10
N GLN A 60 -7.10 -3.19 -3.99
CA GLN A 60 -6.86 -3.32 -5.43
C GLN A 60 -5.90 -2.22 -5.94
N LYS A 61 -6.09 -0.97 -5.49
CA LYS A 61 -5.18 0.13 -5.85
C LYS A 61 -3.75 -0.11 -5.37
N LEU A 62 -3.58 -0.63 -4.14
CA LEU A 62 -2.26 -1.00 -3.61
C LEU A 62 -1.61 -2.09 -4.46
N LEU A 63 -2.35 -3.16 -4.80
CA LEU A 63 -1.84 -4.22 -5.67
C LEU A 63 -1.37 -3.70 -7.03
N ASP A 64 -2.16 -2.83 -7.65
CA ASP A 64 -1.84 -2.29 -8.97
C ASP A 64 -0.61 -1.38 -8.91
N GLU A 65 -0.50 -0.52 -7.89
CA GLU A 65 0.70 0.30 -7.68
C GLU A 65 1.94 -0.55 -7.42
N TYR A 66 1.85 -1.60 -6.61
CA TYR A 66 3.00 -2.46 -6.35
C TYR A 66 3.46 -3.20 -7.61
N LYS A 67 2.54 -3.75 -8.40
CA LYS A 67 2.90 -4.40 -9.67
C LYS A 67 3.63 -3.43 -10.60
N LYS A 68 3.12 -2.20 -10.73
CA LYS A 68 3.75 -1.14 -11.50
C LYS A 68 5.16 -0.82 -11.00
N ALA A 69 5.35 -0.69 -9.69
CA ALA A 69 6.67 -0.41 -9.11
C ALA A 69 7.70 -1.52 -9.39
N TYR A 70 7.27 -2.79 -9.36
CA TYR A 70 8.12 -3.92 -9.77
C TYR A 70 8.46 -3.86 -11.26
N GLU A 71 7.48 -3.56 -12.13
CA GLU A 71 7.69 -3.44 -13.58
C GLU A 71 8.69 -2.32 -13.93
N GLU A 72 8.58 -1.15 -13.29
CA GLU A 72 9.49 -0.02 -13.49
C GLU A 72 10.95 -0.36 -13.15
N LEU A 73 11.15 -1.19 -12.12
CA LEU A 73 12.46 -1.68 -11.70
C LEU A 73 12.90 -2.96 -12.42
N LYS A 74 12.10 -3.47 -13.37
CA LYS A 74 12.33 -4.74 -14.08
C LYS A 74 12.50 -5.94 -13.13
N MET A 75 11.80 -5.89 -12.00
CA MET A 75 11.77 -6.94 -10.99
C MET A 75 10.57 -7.86 -11.21
N THR A 76 10.72 -9.14 -10.88
CA THR A 76 9.59 -10.07 -10.84
C THR A 76 8.82 -9.88 -9.54
N VAL A 77 7.49 -9.80 -9.60
CA VAL A 77 6.62 -9.72 -8.42
C VAL A 77 6.86 -10.94 -7.51
N THR A 78 7.13 -10.69 -6.22
CA THR A 78 7.51 -11.73 -5.25
C THR A 78 6.40 -12.13 -4.28
N PHE A 79 5.25 -11.46 -4.32
CA PHE A 79 4.08 -11.77 -3.50
C PHE A 79 2.89 -12.16 -4.38
N ASN A 80 1.94 -12.88 -3.81
CA ASN A 80 0.69 -13.29 -4.46
C ASN A 80 -0.43 -12.29 -4.20
N ASP A 81 -0.50 -11.77 -2.98
CA ASP A 81 -1.56 -10.87 -2.56
C ASP A 81 -1.10 -9.93 -1.44
N VAL A 82 -1.87 -8.85 -1.24
CA VAL A 82 -1.77 -7.95 -0.10
C VAL A 82 -3.08 -7.98 0.69
N LEU A 83 -2.95 -8.03 2.01
CA LEU A 83 -4.03 -7.96 2.96
C LEU A 83 -3.89 -6.67 3.77
N ILE A 84 -5.01 -5.99 3.98
CA ILE A 84 -5.08 -4.85 4.91
C ILE A 84 -5.46 -5.42 6.27
N SER A 85 -4.46 -5.60 7.14
CA SER A 85 -4.62 -6.16 8.48
C SER A 85 -5.24 -5.17 9.45
N LYS A 86 -4.98 -3.88 9.25
CA LYS A 86 -5.54 -2.78 10.05
C LYS A 86 -5.59 -1.49 9.25
N MET A 87 -6.66 -0.72 9.44
CA MET A 87 -6.83 0.61 8.86
C MET A 87 -7.46 1.54 9.89
N VAL A 88 -6.79 2.64 10.22
CA VAL A 88 -7.25 3.63 11.22
C VAL A 88 -7.08 5.04 10.67
N PHE A 89 -8.15 5.82 10.78
CA PHE A 89 -8.17 7.26 10.46
C PHE A 89 -8.13 8.06 11.77
N GLN A 90 -7.28 9.09 11.85
CA GLN A 90 -7.19 10.02 12.98
C GLN A 90 -7.34 11.47 12.53
#